data_AF-A0A9X3DZF9-F1
#
_entry.id   AF-A0A9X3DZF9-F1
#
_cell.length_a   1.000
_cell.length_b   1.000
_cell.length_c   1.000
_cell.angle_alpha   90.00
_cell.angle_beta   90.00
_cell.angle_gamma   90.00
#
_symmetry.space_group_name_H-M   'P 1'
#
loop_
_entity.id
_entity.type
_entity.pdbx_description
1 polymer ?
#
loop_
_entity_poly.entity_id
_entity_poly.type
_entity_poly.pdbx_seq_one_letter_code
_entity_poly.pdbx_strand_id
1 'polypeptide(L)' 'MYIGLKVFVAMLAILCVFFTTLGIYALDASLILIGVLFAASILLIVLEAQNRSANPFIKR' A
#
# COMPACT_ATOMS: atom_id res chain seq x y z
N MET A 1 -12.06 8.64 -2.60
CA MET A 1 -11.25 8.16 -1.47
C MET A 1 -11.11 9.31 -0.47
N TYR A 2 -11.46 9.10 0.79
CA TYR A 2 -11.32 10.12 1.85
C TYR A 2 -9.89 10.69 1.86
N ILE A 3 -9.75 11.99 2.15
CA ILE A 3 -8.45 12.69 2.11
C ILE A 3 -7.41 11.98 3.00
N GLY A 4 -7.82 11.49 4.16
CA GLY A 4 -6.96 10.73 5.07
C GLY A 4 -6.45 9.42 4.47
N LEU A 5 -7.30 8.68 3.76
CA LEU A 5 -6.90 7.41 3.15
C LEU A 5 -5.94 7.62 1.96
N LYS A 6 -6.06 8.74 1.24
CA LYS A 6 -5.08 9.13 0.21
C LYS A 6 -3.69 9.40 0.83
N VAL A 7 -3.65 10.17 1.92
CA VAL A 7 -2.40 10.52 2.61
C VAL A 7 -1.75 9.25 3.18
N PHE A 8 -2.55 8.37 3.78
CA PHE A 8 -2.07 7.10 4.32
C PHE A 8 -1.42 6.22 3.24
N VAL A 9 -2.09 6.05 2.09
CA VAL A 9 -1.54 5.27 0.96
C VAL A 9 -0.27 5.91 0.40
N ALA A 10 -0.19 7.23 0.31
CA ALA A 10 1.02 7.93 -0.15
C ALA A 10 2.20 7.68 0.81
N MET A 11 1.97 7.76 2.12
CA MET A 11 3.00 7.47 3.13
C MET A 11 3.48 6.01 3.06
N LEU A 12 2.55 5.07 2.89
CA LEU A 12 2.84 3.66 2.69
C LEU A 12 3.68 3.41 1.43
N ALA A 13 3.36 4.09 0.33
CA ALA A 13 4.12 3.99 -0.91
C ALA A 13 5.56 4.48 -0.75
N ILE A 14 5.77 5.59 -0.03
CA ILE A 14 7.11 6.11 0.28
C ILE A 14 7.90 5.10 1.11
N LEU A 15 7.29 4.54 2.17
CA LEU A 15 7.91 3.51 3.00
C LEU A 15 8.26 2.26 2.18
N CYS A 16 7.35 1.83 1.29
CA CYS A 16 7.56 0.69 0.41
C CYS A 16 8.80 0.89 -0.46
N VAL A 17 8.93 2.04 -1.12
CA VAL A 17 10.11 2.35 -1.96
C VAL A 17 11.39 2.39 -1.11
N PHE A 18 11.31 2.98 0.09
CA PHE A 18 12.45 3.05 1.01
C PHE A 18 12.95 1.67 1.44
N PHE A 19 12.06 0.78 1.90
CA PHE A 19 12.43 -0.57 2.32
C PHE A 19 12.91 -1.43 1.14
N THR A 20 12.28 -1.31 -0.03
CA THR A 20 12.70 -2.05 -1.22
C THR A 20 14.09 -1.59 -1.70
N THR A 21 14.36 -0.29 -1.73
CA THR A 21 15.69 0.23 -2.13
C THR A 21 16.78 -0.16 -1.13
N LEU A 22 16.51 -0.07 0.18
CA LEU A 22 17.43 -0.55 1.21
C LEU A 22 17.65 -2.06 1.13
N GLY A 23 16.60 -2.85 0.93
CA GLY A 23 16.70 -4.30 0.83
C GLY A 23 17.52 -4.75 -0.38
N ILE A 24 17.33 -4.11 -1.54
CA ILE A 24 18.14 -4.37 -2.73
C ILE A 24 19.60 -3.95 -2.48
N TYR A 25 19.83 -2.80 -1.85
CA TYR A 25 21.18 -2.31 -1.55
C TYR A 25 21.94 -3.22 -0.57
N ALA A 26 21.26 -3.65 0.50
CA ALA A 26 21.83 -4.53 1.51
C ALA A 26 21.87 -6.00 1.09
N LEU A 27 21.27 -6.34 -0.06
CA LEU A 27 21.01 -7.71 -0.51
C LEU A 27 20.33 -8.57 0.58
N ASP A 28 19.48 -7.92 1.39
CA ASP A 28 18.82 -8.52 2.54
C ASP A 28 17.40 -8.95 2.16
N ALA A 29 17.18 -10.26 2.18
CA ALA A 29 15.90 -10.85 1.79
C ALA A 29 14.74 -10.46 2.73
N SER A 30 15.01 -10.18 4.02
CA SER A 30 13.98 -9.76 4.98
C SER A 30 13.48 -8.35 4.68
N LEU A 31 14.37 -7.41 4.35
CA LEU A 31 13.99 -6.05 3.95
C LEU A 31 13.20 -6.03 2.64
N ILE A 32 13.59 -6.87 1.67
CA ILE A 32 12.84 -7.04 0.42
C ILE A 32 11.44 -7.59 0.69
N LEU A 33 11.34 -8.63 1.53
CA LEU A 33 10.05 -9.23 1.93
C LEU A 33 9.12 -8.19 2.58
N ILE A 34 9.66 -7.35 3.46
CA ILE A 34 8.91 -6.25 4.08
C ILE A 34 8.39 -5.27 3.02
N GLY A 35 9.20 -4.92 2.01
CA GLY A 35 8.76 -4.12 0.87
C GLY A 35 7.59 -4.75 0.10
N VAL A 36 7.64 -6.07 -0.14
CA VAL A 36 6.54 -6.79 -0.80
C VAL A 36 5.26 -6.77 0.03
N LEU A 37 5.35 -6.92 1.36
CA LEU A 37 4.19 -6.84 2.25
C LEU A 37 3.53 -5.45 2.21
N PHE A 38 4.33 -4.38 2.15
CA PHE A 38 3.80 -3.04 1.96
C PHE A 38 3.10 -2.87 0.61
N ALA A 39 3.69 -3.39 -0.48
CA ALA A 39 3.04 -3.37 -1.80
C ALA A 39 1.69 -4.11 -1.81
N ALA A 40 1.64 -5.30 -1.20
CA ALA A 40 0.40 -6.08 -1.06
C ALA A 40 -0.67 -5.32 -0.25
N SER A 41 -0.27 -4.65 0.84
CA SER A 41 -1.17 -3.84 1.67
C SER A 41 -1.78 -2.67 0.89
N ILE A 42 -0.96 -1.96 0.11
CA ILE A 42 -1.42 -0.85 -0.75
C ILE A 42 -2.45 -1.39 -1.76
N LEU A 43 -2.15 -2.53 -2.39
CA LEU A 43 -3.03 -3.14 -3.39
C LEU A 43 -4.39 -3.50 -2.77
N LEU A 44 -4.41 -4.10 -1.58
CA LEU A 44 -5.65 -4.42 -0.85
C LEU A 44 -6.47 -3.16 -0.52
N ILE A 45 -5.81 -2.09 -0.04
CA ILE A 45 -6.49 -0.82 0.28
C ILE A 45 -7.10 -0.20 -0.98
N VAL A 46 -6.38 -0.23 -2.11
CA VAL A 46 -6.89 0.29 -3.38
C VAL A 46 -8.07 -0.54 -3.88
N LEU A 47 -8.00 -1.87 -3.79
CA LEU A 47 -9.12 -2.75 -4.13
C LEU A 47 -10.34 -2.50 -3.24
N GLU A 48 -10.17 -2.36 -1.93
CA GLU A 48 -11.28 -2.05 -1.03
C GLU A 48 -11.90 -0.68 -1.37
N ALA A 49 -11.07 0.33 -1.65
CA ALA A 49 -11.54 1.65 -2.04
C ALA A 49 -12.35 1.61 -3.35
N GLN A 50 -11.90 0.83 -4.34
CA GLN A 50 -12.64 0.62 -5.59
C GLN A 50 -13.93 -0.14 -5.33
N ASN A 51 -13.89 -1.23 -4.56
CA ASN A 51 -15.06 -2.04 -4.22
C ASN A 51 -16.13 -1.21 -3.49
N ARG A 52 -15.75 -0.37 -2.52
CA ARG A 52 -16.66 0.57 -1.87
C ARG A 52 -17.26 1.60 -2.82
N SER A 53 -16.52 2.04 -3.84
CA SER A 53 -17.02 3.02 -4.81
C SER A 53 -17.93 2.43 -5.88
N ALA A 54 -17.72 1.16 -6.26
CA ALA A 54 -18.46 0.47 -7.29
C ALA A 54 -19.66 -0.32 -6.75
N ASN A 55 -19.76 -0.51 -5.43
CA ASN A 55 -20.84 -1.28 -4.82
C ASN A 55 -22.06 -0.38 -4.53
N PRO A 56 -23.16 -0.52 -5.28
CA PRO A 56 -24.35 0.31 -5.11
C PRO A 56 -25.12 0.01 -3.82
N PHE A 57 -24.80 -1.09 -3.12
CA PHE A 57 -25.45 -1.51 -1.88
C PHE A 57 -24.77 -0.95 -0.62
N ILE A 58 -23.58 -0.38 -0.73
CA ILE A 58 -22.91 0.31 0.37
C ILE A 58 -23.48 1.73 0.45
N LYS A 59 -24.57 1.88 1.19
CA LYS A 59 -25.19 3.19 1.49
C LYS A 59 -24.16 4.09 2.17
N ARG A 60 -24.11 5.34 1.68
CA ARG A 60 -23.33 6.48 2.17
C ARG A 60 -23.23 6.56 3.69
#